data_AF-K1RWH9-F1
#
_entry.id   AF-K1RWH9-F1
#
_cell.length_a   1.000
_cell.length_b   1.000
_cell.length_c   1.000
_cell.angle_alpha   90.00
_cell.angle_beta   90.00
_cell.angle_gamma   90.00
#
_symmetry.space_group_name_H-M   'P 1'
#
loop_
_entity.id
_entity.type
_entity.pdbx_description
1 polymer ?
#
loop_
_entity_poly.entity_id
_entity_poly.type
_entity_poly.pdbx_seq_one_letter_code
_entity_poly.pdbx_strand_id
1 'polypeptide(L)'
;MSDDMHSDYGGETLEALREREKNPYLVAVSPVRMTLLVKRYTRALCKPFHEITEERYYELLECLPPARMQSDWFFVGEPYYRNLYALCFESDGRYFRAERPIRLSNAEIYRQIREHMEKVNLHPAIVKKASFVKYVNWYKKTVTYIPYYFEYGGKIYFLKNLATRTGSEFGDRRERNEMAALLRNLRGNRY
;
A
#
# COMPACT_ATOMS: atom_id res chain seq x y z
N MET A 1 -27.80 -15.81 19.76
CA MET A 1 -28.07 -16.76 20.83
C MET A 1 -28.01 -15.97 22.12
N SER A 2 -29.10 -15.29 22.46
CA SER A 2 -29.24 -14.47 23.65
C SER A 2 -29.30 -15.31 24.94
N ASP A 3 -29.65 -16.58 24.82
CA ASP A 3 -29.72 -17.57 25.90
C ASP A 3 -28.54 -18.56 25.88
N ASP A 4 -27.49 -18.25 25.12
CA ASP A 4 -26.30 -19.09 24.89
C ASP A 4 -26.55 -20.49 24.30
N MET A 5 -27.80 -20.83 23.95
CA MET A 5 -28.19 -22.17 23.50
C MET A 5 -28.88 -22.17 22.14
N HIS A 6 -29.76 -21.20 21.87
CA HIS A 6 -30.64 -21.21 20.70
C HIS A 6 -30.40 -20.00 19.80
N SER A 7 -30.58 -20.19 18.50
CA SER A 7 -30.55 -19.11 17.51
C SER A 7 -31.69 -18.11 17.72
N ASP A 8 -31.37 -16.82 17.84
CA ASP A 8 -32.38 -15.76 18.00
C ASP A 8 -33.31 -15.60 16.78
N TYR A 9 -32.90 -16.16 15.63
CA TYR A 9 -33.67 -16.13 14.38
C TYR A 9 -34.55 -17.35 14.16
N GLY A 10 -34.17 -18.52 14.69
CA GLY A 10 -34.79 -19.80 14.34
C GLY A 10 -35.08 -20.74 15.51
N GLY A 11 -34.66 -20.39 16.73
CA GLY A 11 -34.87 -21.20 17.93
C GLY A 11 -34.06 -22.50 17.99
N GLU A 12 -33.25 -22.80 16.97
CA GLU A 12 -32.46 -24.03 16.86
C GLU A 12 -31.15 -23.97 17.65
N THR A 13 -30.66 -25.11 18.14
CA THR A 13 -29.33 -25.21 18.74
C THR A 13 -28.22 -25.11 17.70
N LEU A 14 -26.98 -24.84 18.14
CA LEU A 14 -25.82 -24.78 17.24
C LEU A 14 -25.58 -26.11 16.52
N GLU A 15 -25.84 -27.24 17.18
CA GLU A 15 -25.74 -28.59 16.60
C GLU A 15 -26.75 -28.78 15.48
N ALA A 16 -28.01 -28.41 15.71
CA ALA A 16 -29.06 -28.47 14.69
C ALA A 16 -28.72 -27.58 13.48
N LEU A 17 -28.15 -26.40 13.72
CA LEU A 17 -27.67 -25.53 12.63
C LEU A 17 -26.51 -26.16 11.85
N ARG A 18 -25.56 -26.83 12.50
CA ARG A 18 -24.45 -27.52 11.82
C ARG A 18 -24.94 -28.63 10.89
N GLU A 19 -25.94 -29.40 11.32
CA GLU A 19 -26.56 -30.44 10.51
C GLU A 19 -27.34 -29.85 9.33
N ARG A 20 -28.17 -28.83 9.59
CA ARG A 20 -28.98 -28.16 8.57
C ARG A 20 -28.13 -27.52 7.46
N GLU A 21 -27.09 -26.77 7.85
CA GLU A 21 -26.19 -26.08 6.93
C GLU A 21 -25.09 -26.99 6.37
N LYS A 22 -25.05 -28.27 6.78
CA LYS A 22 -24.01 -29.25 6.43
C LYS A 22 -22.60 -28.71 6.66
N ASN A 23 -22.40 -27.99 7.77
CA ASN A 23 -21.14 -27.34 8.09
C ASN A 23 -20.76 -27.57 9.56
N PRO A 24 -19.85 -28.54 9.85
CA PRO A 24 -19.46 -28.85 11.23
C PRO A 24 -18.65 -27.73 11.88
N TYR A 25 -18.14 -26.76 11.11
CA TYR A 25 -17.29 -25.68 11.60
C TYR A 25 -18.07 -24.43 12.01
N LEU A 26 -19.41 -24.45 11.99
CA LEU A 26 -20.19 -23.35 12.56
C LEU A 26 -19.89 -23.20 14.04
N VAL A 27 -19.69 -21.96 14.48
CA VAL A 27 -19.39 -21.63 15.87
C VAL A 27 -20.22 -20.44 16.29
N ALA A 28 -20.70 -20.47 17.53
CA ALA A 28 -21.26 -19.29 18.16
C ALA A 28 -20.15 -18.28 18.44
N VAL A 29 -20.42 -17.00 18.21
CA VAL A 29 -19.46 -15.91 18.39
C VAL A 29 -20.09 -14.88 19.30
N SER A 30 -19.43 -14.58 20.42
CA SER A 30 -19.89 -13.54 21.34
C SER A 30 -19.90 -12.16 20.67
N PRO A 31 -20.75 -11.21 21.11
CA PRO A 31 -20.78 -9.85 20.55
C PRO A 31 -19.41 -9.14 20.56
N VAL A 32 -18.61 -9.37 21.61
CA VAL A 32 -17.24 -8.84 21.73
C VAL A 32 -16.34 -9.42 20.63
N ARG A 33 -16.37 -10.75 20.44
CA ARG A 33 -15.58 -11.41 19.41
C ARG A 33 -16.05 -11.00 18.01
N MET A 34 -17.36 -10.83 17.81
CA MET A 34 -17.93 -10.33 16.56
C MET A 34 -17.42 -8.92 16.24
N THR A 35 -17.41 -8.02 17.22
CA THR A 35 -16.88 -6.65 17.06
C THR A 35 -15.41 -6.65 16.62
N LEU A 36 -14.58 -7.53 17.19
CA LEU A 36 -13.18 -7.68 16.80
C LEU A 36 -13.03 -8.22 15.38
N LEU A 37 -13.84 -9.21 14.99
CA LEU A 37 -13.84 -9.78 13.64
C LEU A 37 -14.25 -8.73 12.60
N VAL A 38 -15.31 -7.97 12.86
CA VAL A 38 -15.75 -6.86 11.99
C VAL A 38 -14.65 -5.82 11.88
N LYS A 39 -14.04 -5.39 12.99
CA LYS A 39 -12.93 -4.41 12.97
C LYS A 39 -11.74 -4.92 12.15
N ARG A 40 -11.39 -6.20 12.25
CA ARG A 40 -10.32 -6.82 11.46
C ARG A 40 -10.68 -6.87 9.98
N TYR A 41 -11.90 -7.28 9.66
CA TYR A 41 -12.40 -7.33 8.29
C TYR A 41 -12.44 -5.95 7.63
N THR A 42 -12.99 -4.94 8.32
CA THR A 42 -12.99 -3.56 7.83
C THR A 42 -11.58 -3.03 7.57
N ARG A 43 -10.61 -3.33 8.45
CA ARG A 43 -9.21 -2.98 8.22
C ARG A 43 -8.63 -3.65 6.98
N ALA A 44 -8.95 -4.92 6.75
CA ALA A 44 -8.51 -5.65 5.55
C ALA A 44 -9.09 -5.07 4.26
N LEU A 45 -10.27 -4.44 4.32
CA LEU A 45 -10.88 -3.76 3.17
C LEU A 45 -10.31 -2.37 2.90
N CYS A 46 -9.58 -1.76 3.85
CA CYS A 46 -8.99 -0.44 3.66
C CYS A 46 -7.80 -0.54 2.70
N LYS A 47 -7.97 -0.09 1.45
CA LYS A 47 -6.90 -0.10 0.44
C LYS A 47 -5.93 1.08 0.62
N PRO A 48 -4.68 0.99 0.13
CA PRO A 48 -3.81 2.15 0.02
C PRO A 48 -4.48 3.27 -0.81
N PHE A 49 -4.10 4.52 -0.55
CA PHE A 49 -4.48 5.60 -1.44
C PHE A 49 -3.84 5.41 -2.81
N HIS A 50 -4.61 5.72 -3.84
CA HIS A 50 -4.17 5.77 -5.22
C HIS A 50 -4.60 7.11 -5.81
N GLU A 51 -3.81 7.59 -6.76
CA GLU A 51 -4.03 8.84 -7.47
C GLU A 51 -5.20 8.66 -8.45
N ILE A 52 -6.07 9.65 -8.52
CA ILE A 52 -7.20 9.76 -9.46
C ILE A 52 -7.06 11.06 -10.26
N THR A 53 -7.79 11.18 -11.36
CA THR A 53 -7.81 12.42 -12.14
C THR A 53 -8.65 13.48 -11.44
N GLU A 54 -8.43 14.74 -11.83
CA GLU A 54 -9.20 15.89 -11.37
C GLU A 54 -10.69 15.74 -11.68
N GLU A 55 -11.00 15.34 -12.92
CA GLU A 55 -12.38 15.14 -13.37
C GLU A 55 -13.07 14.10 -12.49
N ARG A 56 -12.37 13.00 -12.18
CA ARG A 56 -12.91 11.96 -11.33
C ARG A 56 -13.13 12.43 -9.89
N TYR A 57 -12.30 13.33 -9.39
CA TYR A 57 -12.46 13.91 -8.05
C TYR A 57 -13.73 14.75 -7.97
N TYR A 58 -13.95 15.64 -8.93
CA TYR A 58 -15.14 16.51 -8.96
C TYR A 58 -16.42 15.72 -9.28
N GLU A 59 -16.38 14.73 -10.17
CA GLU A 59 -17.51 13.80 -10.38
C GLU A 59 -17.99 13.18 -9.07
N LEU A 60 -17.05 12.73 -8.23
CA LEU A 60 -17.37 12.11 -6.94
C LEU A 60 -17.89 13.11 -5.89
N LEU A 61 -17.48 14.38 -6.00
CA LEU A 61 -17.89 15.47 -5.12
C LEU A 61 -19.29 15.99 -5.47
N GLU A 62 -19.61 16.07 -6.77
CA GLU A 62 -20.81 16.72 -7.29
C GLU A 62 -21.99 15.76 -7.51
N CYS A 63 -21.75 14.46 -7.67
CA CYS A 63 -22.81 13.48 -7.93
C CYS A 63 -23.81 13.39 -6.75
N LEU A 64 -23.31 13.41 -5.51
CA LEU A 64 -24.13 13.35 -4.30
C LEU A 64 -23.49 14.20 -3.18
N PRO A 65 -24.30 14.81 -2.30
CA PRO A 65 -23.78 15.52 -1.13
C PRO A 65 -22.82 14.63 -0.34
N PRO A 66 -21.62 15.12 0.00
CA PRO A 66 -20.67 14.35 0.79
C PRO A 66 -21.24 13.89 2.12
N ALA A 67 -20.98 12.64 2.48
CA ALA A 67 -21.42 12.09 3.76
C ALA A 67 -20.73 12.79 4.95
N ARG A 68 -19.52 13.32 4.70
CA ARG A 68 -18.75 14.18 5.63
C ARG A 68 -17.62 14.86 4.86
N MET A 69 -17.31 16.11 5.17
CA MET A 69 -16.33 16.90 4.42
C MET A 69 -15.54 17.87 5.32
N GLN A 70 -14.33 18.20 4.88
CA GLN A 70 -13.49 19.32 5.30
C GLN A 70 -12.97 20.05 4.04
N SER A 71 -12.14 21.09 4.21
CA SER A 71 -11.63 21.90 3.10
C SER A 71 -10.82 21.12 2.06
N ASP A 72 -10.10 20.08 2.49
CA ASP A 72 -9.09 19.35 1.70
C ASP A 72 -9.47 17.88 1.43
N TRP A 73 -10.54 17.38 2.06
CA TRP A 73 -11.00 16.01 1.88
C TRP A 73 -12.49 15.85 2.11
N PHE A 74 -13.07 14.80 1.52
CA PHE A 74 -14.46 14.44 1.72
C PHE A 74 -14.69 12.93 1.61
N PHE A 75 -15.75 12.47 2.28
CA PHE A 75 -16.34 11.16 2.05
C PHE A 75 -17.47 11.29 1.04
N VAL A 76 -17.42 10.48 -0.01
CA VAL A 76 -18.51 10.36 -0.99
C VAL A 76 -19.83 10.04 -0.28
N GLY A 77 -20.96 10.54 -0.81
CA GLY A 77 -22.28 10.42 -0.17
C GLY A 77 -22.74 8.98 0.12
N GLU A 78 -22.28 8.01 -0.68
CA GLU A 78 -22.71 6.62 -0.57
C GLU A 78 -21.63 5.68 0.02
N PRO A 79 -22.04 4.74 0.90
CA PRO A 79 -21.13 3.73 1.40
C PRO A 79 -20.79 2.70 0.32
N TYR A 80 -19.53 2.27 0.29
CA TYR A 80 -19.12 1.07 -0.44
C TYR A 80 -19.57 -0.21 0.28
N TYR A 81 -19.38 -0.27 1.60
CA TYR A 81 -19.79 -1.41 2.42
C TYR A 81 -20.00 -1.00 3.89
N ARG A 82 -21.25 -1.04 4.37
CA ARG A 82 -21.62 -0.65 5.75
C ARG A 82 -21.10 0.74 6.12
N ASN A 83 -20.02 0.81 6.91
CA ASN A 83 -19.40 2.05 7.38
C ASN A 83 -18.18 2.47 6.55
N LEU A 84 -17.87 1.75 5.47
CA LEU A 84 -16.72 2.00 4.61
C LEU A 84 -17.16 2.85 3.42
N TYR A 85 -16.54 4.02 3.27
CA TYR A 85 -16.86 5.03 2.26
C TYR A 85 -15.60 5.35 1.47
N ALA A 86 -15.77 5.87 0.25
CA ALA A 86 -14.65 6.43 -0.48
C ALA A 86 -14.27 7.78 0.14
N LEU A 87 -13.07 7.86 0.71
CA LEU A 87 -12.42 9.10 1.13
C LEU A 87 -11.59 9.62 -0.05
N CYS A 88 -11.87 10.85 -0.46
CA CYS A 88 -11.09 11.57 -1.45
C CYS A 88 -10.41 12.78 -0.81
N PHE A 89 -9.20 13.11 -1.24
CA PHE A 89 -8.50 14.32 -0.81
C PHE A 89 -7.68 14.92 -1.94
N GLU A 90 -7.44 16.22 -1.84
CA GLU A 90 -6.55 16.99 -2.72
C GLU A 90 -5.29 17.38 -1.93
N SER A 91 -4.13 17.30 -2.56
CA SER A 91 -2.86 17.79 -2.01
C SER A 91 -1.90 18.12 -3.13
N ASP A 92 -1.31 19.31 -3.10
CA ASP A 92 -0.35 19.79 -4.10
C ASP A 92 -0.87 19.70 -5.55
N GLY A 93 -2.17 19.94 -5.76
CA GLY A 93 -2.81 19.85 -7.09
C GLY A 93 -2.99 18.42 -7.59
N ARG A 94 -2.89 17.43 -6.70
CA ARG A 94 -3.05 16.00 -7.01
C ARG A 94 -4.20 15.43 -6.18
N TYR A 95 -4.93 14.51 -6.80
CA TYR A 95 -6.18 13.99 -6.28
C TYR A 95 -6.04 12.52 -5.94
N PHE A 96 -6.55 12.11 -4.78
CA PHE A 96 -6.38 10.74 -4.29
C PHE A 96 -7.67 10.17 -3.74
N ARG A 97 -7.77 8.84 -3.75
CA ARG A 97 -8.92 8.10 -3.22
C ARG A 97 -8.51 6.85 -2.45
N ALA A 98 -9.23 6.54 -1.38
CA ALA A 98 -9.22 5.22 -0.74
C ALA A 98 -10.49 4.90 0.05
N GLU A 99 -10.77 3.61 0.25
CA GLU A 99 -11.85 3.16 1.10
C GLU A 99 -11.49 3.29 2.58
N ARG A 100 -12.27 4.06 3.34
CA ARG A 100 -12.03 4.37 4.75
C ARG A 100 -13.32 4.36 5.57
N PRO A 101 -13.25 3.99 6.87
CA PRO A 101 -14.42 4.08 7.72
C PRO A 101 -14.84 5.54 7.93
N ILE A 102 -16.13 5.86 7.73
CA ILE A 102 -16.67 7.22 7.92
C ILE A 102 -16.49 7.76 9.35
N ARG A 103 -16.35 6.85 10.32
CA ARG A 103 -16.14 7.16 11.74
C ARG A 103 -14.68 7.48 12.10
N LEU A 104 -13.75 7.48 11.14
CA LEU A 104 -12.37 7.91 11.41
C LEU A 104 -12.35 9.33 11.96
N SER A 105 -11.50 9.58 12.94
CA SER A 105 -11.30 10.93 13.47
C SER A 105 -10.59 11.82 12.44
N ASN A 106 -10.82 13.14 12.50
CA ASN A 106 -10.10 14.08 11.63
C ASN A 106 -8.58 13.90 11.78
N ALA A 107 -8.09 13.72 13.01
CA ALA A 107 -6.66 13.52 13.30
C ALA A 107 -6.08 12.27 12.61
N GLU A 108 -6.82 11.15 12.58
CA GLU A 108 -6.38 9.94 11.89
C GLU A 108 -6.43 10.07 10.37
N ILE A 109 -7.36 10.85 9.83
CA ILE A 109 -7.43 11.15 8.38
C ILE A 109 -6.20 11.96 7.98
N TYR A 110 -5.92 13.08 8.66
CA TYR A 110 -4.74 13.88 8.39
C TYR A 110 -3.43 13.09 8.57
N ARG A 111 -3.35 12.23 9.60
CA ARG A 111 -2.17 11.35 9.76
C ARG A 111 -1.97 10.46 8.53
N GLN A 112 -3.03 9.81 8.04
CA GLN A 112 -2.93 8.91 6.88
C GLN A 112 -2.64 9.66 5.57
N ILE A 113 -3.19 10.87 5.40
CA ILE A 113 -2.88 11.74 4.26
C ILE A 113 -1.39 12.11 4.30
N ARG A 114 -0.87 12.60 5.44
CA ARG A 114 0.55 12.93 5.59
C ARG A 114 1.46 11.73 5.30
N GLU A 115 1.19 10.58 5.93
CA GLU A 115 1.97 9.35 5.70
C GLU A 115 1.94 8.90 4.23
N HIS A 116 0.84 9.14 3.51
CA HIS A 116 0.75 8.86 2.08
C HIS A 116 1.57 9.85 1.26
N MET A 117 1.41 11.15 1.53
CA MET A 117 2.13 12.20 0.81
C MET A 117 3.64 12.12 1.05
N GLU A 118 4.10 11.77 2.25
CA GLU A 118 5.51 11.49 2.53
C GLU A 118 6.07 10.37 1.65
N LYS A 119 5.30 9.32 1.40
CA LYS A 119 5.71 8.20 0.51
C LYS A 119 5.64 8.59 -0.95
N VAL A 120 4.63 9.36 -1.33
CA VAL A 120 4.39 9.79 -2.70
C VAL A 120 5.39 10.84 -3.17
N ASN A 121 5.81 11.73 -2.26
CA ASN A 121 6.82 12.75 -2.49
C ASN A 121 8.25 12.24 -2.23
N LEU A 122 8.40 10.96 -1.87
CA LEU A 122 9.69 10.31 -1.69
C LEU A 122 10.42 10.27 -3.03
N HIS A 123 11.51 11.01 -3.14
CA HIS A 123 12.41 10.97 -4.29
C HIS A 123 13.86 10.83 -3.77
N PRO A 124 14.29 9.59 -3.46
CA PRO A 124 15.65 9.35 -3.02
C PRO A 124 16.65 9.77 -4.10
N ALA A 125 17.75 10.41 -3.69
CA ALA A 125 18.80 10.76 -4.64
C ALA A 125 19.64 9.51 -4.93
N ILE A 126 19.85 9.22 -6.22
CA ILE A 126 20.74 8.14 -6.64
C ILE A 126 22.16 8.69 -6.71
N VAL A 127 23.03 8.16 -5.84
CA VAL A 127 24.42 8.61 -5.70
C VAL A 127 25.37 7.57 -6.27
N LYS A 128 26.24 8.00 -7.20
CA LYS A 128 27.35 7.22 -7.73
C LYS A 128 28.61 7.57 -6.95
N LYS A 129 29.26 6.59 -6.31
CA LYS A 129 30.56 6.82 -5.64
C LYS A 129 31.75 6.44 -6.52
N ALA A 130 32.94 6.76 -6.03
CA ALA A 130 34.21 6.46 -6.69
C ALA A 130 34.30 4.97 -7.04
N SER A 131 34.78 4.70 -8.26
CA SER A 131 35.01 3.34 -8.71
C SER A 131 36.17 2.72 -7.97
N PHE A 132 36.07 1.44 -7.64
CA PHE A 132 37.18 0.66 -7.10
C PHE A 132 37.45 -0.54 -7.99
N VAL A 133 38.66 -1.06 -7.86
CA VAL A 133 39.17 -2.14 -8.69
C VAL A 133 39.39 -3.36 -7.82
N LYS A 134 38.90 -4.52 -8.25
CA LYS A 134 39.02 -5.78 -7.50
C LYS A 134 39.41 -6.91 -8.43
N TYR A 135 40.36 -7.74 -8.01
CA TYR A 135 40.65 -8.99 -8.70
C TYR A 135 39.55 -10.01 -8.41
N VAL A 136 39.04 -10.64 -9.45
CA VAL A 136 37.88 -11.50 -9.36
C VAL A 136 38.20 -12.84 -10.01
N ASN A 137 38.28 -13.88 -9.16
CA ASN A 137 38.72 -15.21 -9.57
C ASN A 137 37.91 -15.82 -10.73
N TRP A 138 36.59 -15.62 -10.76
CA TRP A 138 35.75 -16.18 -11.82
C TRP A 138 36.01 -15.54 -13.19
N TYR A 139 36.45 -14.28 -13.21
CA TYR A 139 36.90 -13.62 -14.43
C TYR A 139 38.40 -13.85 -14.73
N LYS A 140 39.16 -14.39 -13.76
CA LYS A 140 40.64 -14.42 -13.76
C LYS A 140 41.27 -13.08 -14.13
N LYS A 141 40.58 -11.99 -13.78
CA LYS A 141 40.90 -10.63 -14.20
C LYS A 141 40.48 -9.62 -13.14
N THR A 142 41.04 -8.45 -13.31
CA THR A 142 40.76 -7.28 -12.48
C THR A 142 39.55 -6.53 -13.05
N VAL A 143 38.47 -6.46 -12.27
CA VAL A 143 37.19 -5.83 -12.65
C VAL A 143 37.07 -4.48 -11.96
N THR A 144 36.50 -3.50 -12.67
CA THR A 144 36.18 -2.18 -12.12
C THR A 144 34.72 -2.16 -11.67
N TYR A 145 34.49 -1.85 -10.40
CA TYR A 145 33.16 -1.71 -9.83
C TYR A 145 32.83 -0.25 -9.56
N ILE A 146 31.64 0.17 -9.99
CA ILE A 146 31.07 1.48 -9.71
C ILE A 146 29.89 1.27 -8.76
N PRO A 147 30.03 1.61 -7.47
CA PRO A 147 28.96 1.42 -6.51
C PRO A 147 27.90 2.53 -6.62
N TYR A 148 26.64 2.12 -6.73
CA TYR A 148 25.46 2.99 -6.66
C TYR A 148 24.79 2.86 -5.30
N TYR A 149 24.31 3.98 -4.80
CA TYR A 149 23.63 4.10 -3.52
C TYR A 149 22.37 4.94 -3.65
N PHE A 150 21.48 4.81 -2.68
CA PHE A 150 20.45 5.79 -2.37
C PHE A 150 20.86 6.67 -1.22
N GLU A 151 20.57 7.95 -1.33
CA GLU A 151 20.60 8.86 -0.21
C GLU A 151 19.17 9.14 0.26
N TYR A 152 18.93 8.91 1.55
CA TYR A 152 17.64 9.11 2.20
C TYR A 152 17.83 9.56 3.63
N GLY A 153 17.27 10.72 4.00
CA GLY A 153 17.33 11.25 5.37
C GLY A 153 18.76 11.42 5.91
N GLY A 154 19.70 11.82 5.04
CA GLY A 154 21.12 11.94 5.37
C GLY A 154 21.86 10.61 5.55
N LYS A 155 21.20 9.48 5.25
CA LYS A 155 21.79 8.13 5.28
C LYS A 155 21.97 7.60 3.87
N ILE A 156 23.02 6.82 3.68
CA ILE A 156 23.38 6.22 2.39
C ILE A 156 23.12 4.71 2.45
N TYR A 157 22.32 4.20 1.51
CA TYR A 157 21.96 2.79 1.39
C TYR A 157 22.53 2.20 0.10
N PHE A 158 23.17 1.04 0.18
CA PHE A 158 23.76 0.39 -0.99
C PHE A 158 22.68 -0.17 -1.93
N LEU A 159 22.80 0.10 -3.23
CA LEU A 159 21.92 -0.43 -4.27
C LEU A 159 22.55 -1.62 -5.00
N LYS A 160 23.52 -1.34 -5.88
CA LYS A 160 24.19 -2.35 -6.73
C LYS A 160 25.54 -1.80 -7.18
N ASN A 161 26.50 -2.70 -7.38
CA ASN A 161 27.73 -2.39 -8.10
C ASN A 161 27.52 -2.61 -9.59
N LEU A 162 27.83 -1.60 -10.41
CA LEU A 162 27.99 -1.79 -11.85
C LEU A 162 29.40 -2.32 -12.11
N ALA A 163 29.50 -3.57 -12.55
CA ALA A 163 30.76 -4.15 -13.01
C ALA A 163 31.06 -3.68 -14.44
N THR A 164 32.30 -3.27 -14.67
CA THR A 164 32.81 -2.87 -15.99
C THR A 164 34.24 -3.38 -16.16
N ARG A 165 34.70 -3.48 -17.40
CA ARG A 165 36.03 -4.02 -17.74
C ARG A 165 36.18 -5.47 -17.28
N THR A 166 35.12 -6.27 -17.41
CA THR A 166 35.13 -7.71 -17.09
C THR A 166 35.96 -8.52 -18.10
N GLY A 167 36.37 -7.91 -19.20
CA GLY A 167 37.08 -8.57 -20.30
C GLY A 167 36.16 -9.29 -21.29
N SER A 168 34.84 -9.13 -21.13
CA SER A 168 33.81 -9.54 -22.09
C SER A 168 32.92 -8.33 -22.41
N GLU A 169 32.91 -7.89 -23.66
CA GLU A 169 32.04 -6.80 -24.09
C GLU A 169 30.55 -7.15 -23.87
N PHE A 170 30.21 -8.42 -24.11
CA PHE A 170 28.87 -8.95 -23.86
C PHE A 170 28.49 -8.86 -22.36
N GLY A 171 29.40 -9.27 -21.47
CA GLY A 171 29.21 -9.17 -20.02
C GLY A 171 29.04 -7.73 -19.54
N ASP A 172 29.91 -6.83 -19.99
CA ASP A 172 29.84 -5.40 -19.67
C ASP A 172 28.57 -4.72 -20.21
N ARG A 173 28.08 -5.15 -21.39
CA ARG A 173 26.80 -4.67 -21.94
C ARG A 173 25.61 -5.18 -21.13
N ARG A 174 25.62 -6.45 -20.73
CA ARG A 174 24.57 -7.05 -19.90
C ARG A 174 24.44 -6.33 -18.56
N GLU A 175 25.54 -6.13 -17.83
CA GLU A 175 25.53 -5.43 -16.54
C GLU A 175 25.01 -3.99 -16.65
N ARG A 176 25.39 -3.28 -17.73
CA ARG A 176 24.84 -1.95 -18.03
C ARG A 176 23.34 -1.98 -18.27
N ASN A 177 22.84 -2.97 -19.02
CA ASN A 177 21.41 -3.11 -19.28
C ASN A 177 20.62 -3.44 -18.01
N GLU A 178 21.12 -4.35 -17.18
CA GLU A 178 20.50 -4.70 -15.90
C GLU A 178 20.47 -3.50 -14.94
N MET A 179 21.57 -2.74 -14.85
CA MET A 179 21.61 -1.50 -14.06
C MET A 179 20.63 -0.46 -14.60
N ALA A 180 20.57 -0.26 -15.92
CA ALA A 180 19.62 0.68 -16.53
C ALA A 180 18.17 0.26 -16.28
N ALA A 181 17.86 -1.03 -16.35
CA ALA A 181 16.53 -1.56 -16.05
C ALA A 181 16.16 -1.32 -14.58
N LEU A 182 17.08 -1.59 -13.64
CA LEU A 182 16.91 -1.31 -12.23
C LEU A 182 16.62 0.18 -11.98
N LEU A 183 17.46 1.08 -12.51
CA LEU A 183 17.28 2.52 -12.35
C LEU A 183 15.97 3.04 -12.97
N ARG A 184 15.55 2.49 -14.11
CA ARG A 184 14.24 2.82 -14.71
C ARG A 184 13.08 2.32 -13.87
N ASN A 185 13.18 1.11 -13.32
CA ASN A 185 12.16 0.55 -12.45
C ASN A 185 12.02 1.37 -11.17
N LEU A 186 13.14 1.80 -10.59
CA LEU A 186 13.16 2.69 -9.42
C LEU A 186 12.46 4.02 -9.74
N ARG A 187 12.87 4.70 -10.82
CA ARG A 187 12.20 5.93 -11.27
C ARG A 187 10.70 5.75 -11.52
N GLY A 188 10.30 4.66 -12.17
CA GLY A 188 8.90 4.34 -12.46
C GLY A 188 8.07 4.07 -11.20
N ASN A 189 8.70 3.55 -10.15
CA ASN A 189 8.08 3.31 -8.85
C ASN A 189 8.30 4.45 -7.84
N ARG A 190 8.86 5.59 -8.29
CA ARG A 190 9.21 6.75 -7.45
C ARG A 190 10.19 6.42 -6.31
N TYR A 191 11.25 5.69 -6.64
CA TYR A 191 12.42 5.41 -5.79
C TYR A 191 13.72 5.86 -6.47
#